data_AF-A0AAW9KF90-F1
#
_entry.id   AF-A0AAW9KF90-F1
#
_cell.length_a   1.000
_cell.length_b   1.000
_cell.length_c   1.000
_cell.angle_alpha   90.00
_cell.angle_beta   90.00
_cell.angle_gamma   90.00
#
_symmetry.space_group_name_H-M   'P 1'
#
loop_
_entity.id
_entity.type
_entity.pdbx_description
1 polymer ?
#
loop_
_entity_poly.entity_id
_entity_poly.type
_entity_poly.pdbx_seq_one_letter_code
_entity_poly.pdbx_strand_id
1 'polypeptide(L)'
;MLVTRFKKAFISYSLGALVASLLLNVCNASAQEVKVKDYFGEQTIKLPVSKIAYIGSYVEVPAMLNVWNRVVGVSDYAFKDDIVKATLKGEDLKRVKHMSTDHTAALNVELLKKLSPDLVVTFVGNPKAVEHAKKFGISFLSFQETTIAEAMQAMQAQAAVLEIDASKKFAKMQETLDSIAERLKNVKKKKGVELFHKA
;
A
#
# COMPACT_ATOMS: atom_id res chain seq x y z
N MET A 1 64.59 -17.57 23.08
CA MET A 1 63.26 -17.49 23.73
C MET A 1 62.53 -16.18 23.35
N LEU A 2 62.51 -15.78 22.06
CA LEU A 2 62.03 -14.44 21.63
C LEU A 2 61.00 -14.47 20.49
N VAL A 3 60.63 -15.65 19.96
CA VAL A 3 59.78 -15.75 18.75
C VAL A 3 58.30 -16.00 19.09
N THR A 4 57.96 -16.33 20.33
CA THR A 4 56.60 -16.72 20.72
C THR A 4 55.72 -15.60 21.27
N ARG A 5 56.26 -14.39 21.52
CA ARG A 5 55.49 -13.26 22.07
C ARG A 5 54.82 -12.36 21.04
N PHE A 6 55.24 -12.38 19.77
CA PHE A 6 54.68 -11.49 18.74
C PHE A 6 53.39 -12.03 18.05
N LYS A 7 53.10 -13.33 18.14
CA LYS A 7 51.91 -13.91 17.49
C LYS A 7 50.60 -13.61 18.24
N LYS A 8 50.62 -13.39 19.56
CA LYS A 8 49.39 -13.16 20.35
C LYS A 8 48.83 -11.74 20.23
N ALA A 9 49.68 -10.74 19.97
CA ALA A 9 49.24 -9.34 19.84
C ALA A 9 48.58 -9.03 18.49
N PHE A 10 48.93 -9.77 17.42
CA PHE A 10 48.35 -9.57 16.10
C PHE A 10 46.95 -10.16 15.94
N ILE A 11 46.62 -11.21 16.70
CA ILE A 11 45.33 -11.90 16.63
C ILE A 11 44.22 -11.08 17.33
N SER A 12 44.56 -10.32 18.38
CA SER A 12 43.58 -9.47 19.08
C SER A 12 43.20 -8.21 18.28
N TYR A 13 44.13 -7.65 17.50
CA TYR A 13 43.87 -6.48 16.66
C TYR A 13 43.08 -6.82 15.40
N SER A 14 43.33 -7.98 14.78
CA SER A 14 42.57 -8.41 13.59
C SER A 14 41.13 -8.79 13.92
N LEU A 15 40.86 -9.33 15.10
CA LEU A 15 39.50 -9.66 15.54
C LEU A 15 38.68 -8.41 15.88
N GLY A 16 39.29 -7.39 16.50
CA GLY A 16 38.64 -6.11 16.77
C GLY A 16 38.28 -5.32 15.51
N ALA A 17 39.16 -5.34 14.49
CA ALA A 17 38.91 -4.72 13.19
C ALA A 17 37.81 -5.43 12.38
N LEU A 18 37.70 -6.76 12.52
CA LEU A 18 36.65 -7.56 11.86
C LEU A 18 35.27 -7.31 12.48
N VAL A 19 35.19 -7.17 13.80
CA VAL A 19 33.92 -6.86 14.49
C VAL A 19 33.46 -5.43 14.22
N ALA A 20 34.38 -4.46 14.14
CA ALA A 20 34.04 -3.08 13.77
C ALA A 20 33.57 -2.94 12.31
N SER A 21 34.13 -3.71 11.38
CA SER A 21 33.69 -3.73 9.98
C SER A 21 32.38 -4.49 9.76
N LEU A 22 32.07 -5.49 10.59
CA LEU A 22 30.75 -6.14 10.64
C LEU A 22 29.67 -5.22 11.22
N LEU A 23 30.00 -4.34 12.18
CA LEU A 23 29.05 -3.37 12.76
C LEU A 23 28.80 -2.16 11.83
N LEU A 24 29.79 -1.74 11.05
CA LEU A 24 29.66 -0.61 10.11
C LEU A 24 28.91 -0.99 8.81
N ASN A 25 28.91 -2.26 8.42
CA ASN A 25 28.15 -2.74 7.25
C ASN A 25 26.65 -2.93 7.51
N VAL A 26 26.17 -2.80 8.75
CA VAL A 26 24.74 -2.92 9.09
C VAL A 26 24.00 -1.57 8.92
N CYS A 27 24.71 -0.45 8.74
CA CYS A 27 24.10 0.88 8.82
C CYS A 27 23.79 1.57 7.48
N ASN A 28 24.02 0.92 6.33
CA ASN A 28 23.74 1.50 5.00
C ASN A 28 22.68 0.72 4.21
N ALA A 29 21.59 0.33 4.87
CA ALA A 29 20.34 0.13 4.14
C ALA A 29 19.81 1.52 3.77
N SER A 30 20.28 2.07 2.65
CA SER A 30 19.62 3.23 2.03
C SER A 30 18.16 2.83 1.85
N ALA A 31 17.25 3.45 2.59
CA ALA A 31 15.82 3.22 2.41
C ALA A 31 15.50 3.54 0.96
N GLN A 32 15.18 2.53 0.18
CA GLN A 32 14.83 2.70 -1.22
C GLN A 32 13.52 3.50 -1.26
N GLU A 33 13.42 4.46 -2.16
CA GLU A 33 12.23 5.30 -2.29
C GLU A 33 11.67 5.17 -3.70
N VAL A 34 10.34 5.20 -3.80
CA VAL A 34 9.63 5.27 -5.07
C VAL A 34 8.80 6.55 -5.12
N LYS A 35 8.86 7.22 -6.27
CA LYS A 35 8.02 8.38 -6.56
C LYS A 35 6.78 7.95 -7.30
N VAL A 36 5.63 8.32 -6.77
CA VAL A 36 4.32 8.07 -7.39
C VAL A 36 3.47 9.31 -7.31
N LYS A 37 2.49 9.45 -8.22
CA LYS A 37 1.57 10.57 -8.21
C LYS A 37 0.23 10.14 -7.60
N ASP A 38 -0.28 10.94 -6.68
CA ASP A 38 -1.60 10.79 -6.07
C ASP A 38 -2.42 12.09 -6.26
N TYR A 39 -3.58 12.18 -5.62
CA TYR A 39 -4.46 13.36 -5.63
C TYR A 39 -3.76 14.67 -5.26
N PHE A 40 -2.79 14.62 -4.33
CA PHE A 40 -2.05 15.79 -3.83
C PHE A 40 -0.74 16.05 -4.59
N GLY A 41 -0.47 15.33 -5.68
CA GLY A 41 0.73 15.50 -6.50
C GLY A 41 1.75 14.38 -6.33
N GLU A 42 3.04 14.69 -6.50
CA GLU A 42 4.12 13.71 -6.32
C GLU A 42 4.29 13.35 -4.83
N GLN A 43 4.31 12.05 -4.54
CA GLN A 43 4.58 11.48 -3.23
C GLN A 43 5.83 10.62 -3.32
N THR A 44 6.69 10.74 -2.30
CA THR A 44 7.86 9.89 -2.12
C THR A 44 7.56 8.87 -1.04
N ILE A 45 7.50 7.59 -1.41
CA ILE A 45 7.18 6.50 -0.50
C ILE A 45 8.43 5.69 -0.21
N LYS A 46 8.71 5.48 1.08
CA LYS A 46 9.82 4.64 1.55
C LYS A 46 9.46 3.16 1.41
N LEU A 47 10.42 2.38 0.93
CA LEU A 47 10.33 0.94 0.73
C LEU A 47 11.20 0.19 1.76
N PRO A 48 10.84 -1.07 2.10
CA PRO A 48 9.64 -1.78 1.66
C PRO A 48 8.39 -1.36 2.48
N VAL A 49 7.22 -1.33 1.85
CA VAL A 49 5.94 -1.16 2.56
C VAL A 49 5.52 -2.50 3.17
N SER A 50 5.54 -2.58 4.49
CA SER A 50 5.26 -3.81 5.26
C SER A 50 3.88 -3.79 5.90
N LYS A 51 3.37 -2.61 6.28
CA LYS A 51 2.05 -2.41 6.89
C LYS A 51 1.26 -1.37 6.10
N ILE A 52 0.16 -1.80 5.50
CA ILE A 52 -0.72 -0.94 4.70
C ILE A 52 -2.14 -0.93 5.26
N ALA A 53 -2.80 0.23 5.23
CA ALA A 53 -4.22 0.35 5.54
C ALA A 53 -4.99 0.88 4.33
N TYR A 54 -6.21 0.38 4.12
CA TYR A 54 -7.10 0.80 3.03
C TYR A 54 -8.35 1.46 3.59
N ILE A 55 -8.56 2.73 3.28
CA ILE A 55 -9.69 3.51 3.79
C ILE A 55 -10.51 4.07 2.62
N GLY A 56 -11.71 3.53 2.44
CA GLY A 56 -12.73 4.08 1.55
C GLY A 56 -12.71 3.71 0.09
N SER A 57 -11.59 3.22 -0.45
CA SER A 57 -11.56 2.59 -1.77
C SER A 57 -10.45 1.54 -1.81
N TYR A 58 -10.35 0.82 -2.94
CA TYR A 58 -9.28 -0.15 -3.24
C TYR A 58 -9.22 -1.38 -2.30
N VAL A 59 -10.30 -1.72 -1.62
CA VAL A 59 -10.32 -2.83 -0.64
C VAL A 59 -10.13 -4.22 -1.26
N GLU A 60 -10.31 -4.35 -2.59
CA GLU A 60 -10.06 -5.58 -3.35
C GLU A 60 -8.62 -5.68 -3.89
N VAL A 61 -7.84 -4.59 -3.86
CA VAL A 61 -6.44 -4.59 -4.34
C VAL A 61 -5.58 -5.62 -3.58
N PRO A 62 -5.71 -5.79 -2.25
CA PRO A 62 -4.99 -6.85 -1.54
C PRO A 62 -5.28 -8.25 -2.05
N ALA A 63 -6.52 -8.54 -2.47
CA ALA A 63 -6.91 -9.81 -3.06
C ALA A 63 -6.28 -9.97 -4.46
N MET A 64 -6.35 -8.92 -5.28
CA MET A 64 -5.73 -8.91 -6.61
C MET A 64 -4.22 -9.17 -6.54
N LEU A 65 -3.52 -8.52 -5.61
CA LEU A 65 -2.05 -8.60 -5.48
C LEU A 65 -1.56 -9.70 -4.54
N ASN A 66 -2.46 -10.40 -3.86
CA ASN A 66 -2.15 -11.41 -2.85
C ASN A 66 -1.25 -10.89 -1.72
N VAL A 67 -1.64 -9.76 -1.10
CA VAL A 67 -0.85 -9.05 -0.06
C VAL A 67 -1.58 -8.88 1.26
N TRP A 68 -2.59 -9.72 1.55
CA TRP A 68 -3.33 -9.64 2.82
C TRP A 68 -2.41 -9.65 4.04
N ASN A 69 -1.29 -10.37 3.98
CA ASN A 69 -0.25 -10.41 5.02
C ASN A 69 0.36 -9.04 5.38
N ARG A 70 0.30 -8.05 4.50
CA ARG A 70 0.78 -6.68 4.74
C ARG A 70 -0.34 -5.73 5.22
N VAL A 71 -1.60 -6.12 5.10
CA VAL A 71 -2.75 -5.24 5.40
C VAL A 71 -3.04 -5.21 6.89
N VAL A 72 -2.99 -4.05 7.55
CA VAL A 72 -3.28 -3.91 8.99
C VAL A 72 -4.69 -3.39 9.28
N GLY A 73 -5.37 -2.80 8.29
CA GLY A 73 -6.75 -2.38 8.44
C GLY A 73 -7.42 -2.05 7.11
N VAL A 74 -8.73 -2.29 7.04
CA VAL A 74 -9.57 -1.99 5.87
C VAL A 74 -10.90 -1.40 6.33
N SER A 75 -11.50 -0.53 5.51
CA SER A 75 -12.85 -0.01 5.76
C SER A 75 -13.87 -1.14 5.92
N ASP A 76 -14.79 -1.02 6.88
CA ASP A 76 -15.71 -2.09 7.29
C ASP A 76 -16.58 -2.67 6.18
N TYR A 77 -16.90 -1.88 5.16
CA TYR A 77 -17.69 -2.38 4.02
C TYR A 77 -16.96 -3.48 3.25
N ALA A 78 -15.61 -3.54 3.30
CA ALA A 78 -14.81 -4.57 2.66
C ALA A 78 -15.17 -5.99 3.14
N PHE A 79 -15.60 -6.14 4.40
CA PHE A 79 -15.97 -7.45 4.93
C PHE A 79 -17.31 -7.98 4.41
N LYS A 80 -18.04 -7.17 3.64
CA LYS A 80 -19.25 -7.60 2.93
C LYS A 80 -18.96 -8.08 1.52
N ASP A 81 -17.84 -7.66 0.94
CA ASP A 81 -17.38 -7.99 -0.39
C ASP A 81 -17.05 -9.50 -0.53
N ASP A 82 -17.42 -10.10 -1.65
CA ASP A 82 -17.32 -11.55 -1.87
C ASP A 82 -15.89 -12.01 -2.17
N ILE A 83 -15.12 -11.25 -2.97
CA ILE A 83 -13.73 -11.57 -3.25
C ILE A 83 -12.83 -11.33 -2.04
N VAL A 84 -13.11 -10.29 -1.23
CA VAL A 84 -12.46 -10.09 0.07
C VAL A 84 -12.77 -11.26 0.99
N LYS A 85 -14.04 -11.64 1.16
CA LYS A 85 -14.40 -12.82 1.97
C LYS A 85 -13.74 -14.09 1.46
N ALA A 86 -13.59 -14.27 0.15
CA ALA A 86 -12.98 -15.46 -0.43
C ALA A 86 -11.48 -15.55 -0.16
N THR A 87 -10.78 -14.40 -0.10
CA THR A 87 -9.31 -14.35 -0.07
C THR A 87 -8.71 -13.94 1.29
N LEU A 88 -9.42 -13.15 2.10
CA LEU A 88 -9.00 -12.78 3.46
C LEU A 88 -9.41 -13.89 4.44
N LYS A 89 -8.46 -14.75 4.82
CA LYS A 89 -8.69 -15.95 5.63
C LYS A 89 -7.67 -16.09 6.76
N GLY A 90 -7.94 -17.03 7.67
CA GLY A 90 -6.97 -17.48 8.67
C GLY A 90 -6.49 -16.36 9.60
N GLU A 91 -5.18 -16.28 9.79
CA GLU A 91 -4.55 -15.28 10.67
C GLU A 91 -4.68 -13.85 10.13
N ASP A 92 -4.74 -13.66 8.81
CA ASP A 92 -4.93 -12.34 8.21
C ASP A 92 -6.29 -11.76 8.59
N LEU A 93 -7.35 -12.58 8.56
CA LEU A 93 -8.69 -12.16 8.98
C LEU A 93 -8.72 -11.69 10.44
N LYS A 94 -7.93 -12.31 11.32
CA LYS A 94 -7.85 -11.91 12.74
C LYS A 94 -7.03 -10.63 12.94
N ARG A 95 -6.02 -10.41 12.09
CA ARG A 95 -5.07 -9.30 12.19
C ARG A 95 -5.58 -8.02 11.55
N VAL A 96 -6.31 -8.11 10.43
CA VAL A 96 -6.84 -6.95 9.70
C VAL A 96 -7.92 -6.27 10.54
N LYS A 97 -7.71 -5.00 10.88
CA LYS A 97 -8.64 -4.23 11.68
C LYS A 97 -9.75 -3.61 10.83
N HIS A 98 -10.95 -3.64 11.39
CA HIS A 98 -12.13 -2.88 10.99
C HIS A 98 -11.90 -1.36 11.11
N MET A 99 -11.99 -0.63 10.01
CA MET A 99 -11.78 0.82 9.91
C MET A 99 -13.06 1.54 9.46
N SER A 100 -13.14 2.86 9.72
CA SER A 100 -14.28 3.67 9.29
C SER A 100 -14.54 3.58 7.79
N THR A 101 -15.82 3.62 7.42
CA THR A 101 -16.30 3.76 6.04
C THR A 101 -16.69 5.19 5.71
N ASP A 102 -16.62 6.11 6.67
CA ASP A 102 -17.02 7.51 6.47
C ASP A 102 -15.87 8.30 5.83
N HIS A 103 -16.13 8.86 4.64
CA HIS A 103 -15.17 9.67 3.88
C HIS A 103 -15.31 11.18 4.13
N THR A 104 -16.35 11.58 4.87
CA THR A 104 -16.66 12.97 5.20
C THR A 104 -16.13 13.35 6.59
N ALA A 105 -16.13 12.39 7.52
CA ALA A 105 -15.58 12.55 8.86
C ALA A 105 -14.04 12.57 8.87
N ALA A 106 -13.49 13.06 9.98
CA ALA A 106 -12.05 13.02 10.21
C ALA A 106 -11.56 11.56 10.34
N LEU A 107 -10.42 11.27 9.71
CA LEU A 107 -9.73 10.00 9.87
C LEU A 107 -9.36 9.78 11.34
N ASN A 108 -9.56 8.55 11.84
CA ASN A 108 -9.17 8.20 13.20
C ASN A 108 -7.64 8.05 13.30
N VAL A 109 -6.97 9.17 13.55
CA VAL A 109 -5.50 9.24 13.65
C VAL A 109 -4.96 8.40 14.81
N GLU A 110 -5.66 8.31 15.94
CA GLU A 110 -5.22 7.49 17.08
C GLU A 110 -5.16 6.01 16.72
N LEU A 111 -6.20 5.51 16.05
CA LEU A 111 -6.24 4.14 15.54
C LEU A 111 -5.15 3.91 14.50
N LEU A 112 -4.96 4.84 13.57
CA LEU A 112 -3.88 4.77 12.58
C LEU A 112 -2.50 4.68 13.26
N LYS A 113 -2.22 5.52 14.26
CA LYS A 113 -0.96 5.46 15.03
C LYS A 113 -0.80 4.12 15.75
N LYS A 114 -1.89 3.60 16.34
CA LYS A 114 -1.88 2.30 17.02
C LYS A 114 -1.59 1.13 16.08
N LEU A 115 -2.11 1.17 14.85
CA LEU A 115 -1.84 0.16 13.83
C LEU A 115 -0.44 0.32 13.22
N SER A 116 0.12 1.54 13.31
CA SER A 116 1.44 1.92 12.80
C SER A 116 1.67 1.47 11.34
N PRO A 117 0.79 1.87 10.40
CA PRO A 117 1.01 1.59 8.98
C PRO A 117 2.17 2.42 8.45
N ASP A 118 2.93 1.83 7.53
CA ASP A 118 3.94 2.55 6.74
C ASP A 118 3.25 3.41 5.68
N LEU A 119 2.08 2.95 5.21
CA LEU A 119 1.30 3.57 4.16
C LEU A 119 -0.21 3.44 4.41
N VAL A 120 -0.95 4.51 4.14
CA VAL A 120 -2.42 4.50 4.06
C VAL A 120 -2.85 4.81 2.63
N VAL A 121 -3.61 3.90 2.03
CA VAL A 121 -4.33 4.15 0.78
C VAL A 121 -5.72 4.65 1.13
N THR A 122 -6.10 5.83 0.63
CA THR A 122 -7.38 6.43 0.98
C THR A 122 -8.12 7.02 -0.23
N PHE A 123 -9.44 6.93 -0.20
CA PHE A 123 -10.30 7.75 -1.04
C PHE A 123 -10.38 9.17 -0.45
N VAL A 124 -10.34 10.20 -1.31
CA VAL A 124 -10.43 11.61 -0.89
C VAL A 124 -11.88 12.10 -0.97
N GLY A 125 -12.65 11.86 0.08
CA GLY A 125 -13.97 12.48 0.27
C GLY A 125 -13.88 13.91 0.86
N ASN A 126 -12.89 14.14 1.71
CA ASN A 126 -12.62 15.44 2.34
C ASN A 126 -11.11 15.74 2.31
N PRO A 127 -10.63 16.54 1.33
CA PRO A 127 -9.20 16.84 1.18
C PRO A 127 -8.55 17.40 2.46
N LYS A 128 -9.24 18.29 3.18
CA LYS A 128 -8.72 18.92 4.41
C LYS A 128 -8.49 17.89 5.53
N ALA A 129 -9.37 16.90 5.65
CA ALA A 129 -9.21 15.82 6.64
C ALA A 129 -8.00 14.95 6.33
N VAL A 130 -7.77 14.63 5.05
CA VAL A 130 -6.59 13.85 4.62
C VAL A 130 -5.30 14.65 4.81
N GLU A 131 -5.26 15.92 4.42
CA GLU A 131 -4.10 16.80 4.66
C GLU A 131 -3.78 16.93 6.15
N HIS A 132 -4.80 17.03 7.00
CA HIS A 132 -4.60 17.04 8.45
C HIS A 132 -3.99 15.72 8.93
N ALA A 133 -4.46 14.57 8.44
CA ALA A 133 -3.92 13.26 8.81
C ALA A 133 -2.46 13.07 8.35
N LYS A 134 -2.07 13.60 7.18
CA LYS A 134 -0.68 13.57 6.68
C LYS A 134 0.31 14.24 7.63
N LYS A 135 -0.13 15.21 8.45
CA LYS A 135 0.74 15.92 9.43
C LYS A 135 1.20 15.04 10.59
N PHE A 136 0.62 13.85 10.78
CA PHE A 136 0.98 12.93 11.86
C PHE A 136 2.10 11.94 11.50
N GLY A 137 2.80 12.16 10.38
CA GLY A 137 4.00 11.39 10.01
C GLY A 137 3.72 10.02 9.39
N ILE A 138 2.48 9.76 8.96
CA ILE A 138 2.09 8.56 8.23
C ILE A 138 2.05 8.91 6.73
N SER A 139 2.61 8.06 5.88
CA SER A 139 2.57 8.26 4.43
C SER A 139 1.16 7.95 3.89
N PHE A 140 0.70 8.72 2.92
CA PHE A 140 -0.60 8.52 2.28
C PHE A 140 -0.46 8.42 0.77
N LEU A 141 -1.24 7.51 0.17
CA LEU A 141 -1.60 7.54 -1.24
C LEU A 141 -3.10 7.80 -1.33
N SER A 142 -3.43 8.97 -1.85
CA SER A 142 -4.77 9.51 -1.81
C SER A 142 -5.33 9.56 -3.22
N PHE A 143 -6.51 8.98 -3.45
CA PHE A 143 -7.10 8.91 -4.79
C PHE A 143 -8.55 9.42 -4.78
N GLN A 144 -8.97 9.97 -5.91
CA GLN A 144 -10.35 10.37 -6.16
C GLN A 144 -10.69 10.02 -7.62
N GLU A 145 -10.69 8.73 -7.90
CA GLU A 145 -10.97 8.20 -9.23
C GLU A 145 -12.38 8.55 -9.70
N THR A 146 -12.49 9.04 -10.94
CA THR A 146 -13.75 9.35 -11.62
C THR A 146 -13.97 8.47 -12.85
N THR A 147 -12.94 7.75 -13.28
CA THR A 147 -12.98 6.81 -14.41
C THR A 147 -12.29 5.50 -14.07
N ILE A 148 -12.61 4.44 -14.82
CA ILE A 148 -11.92 3.13 -14.68
C ILE A 148 -10.42 3.26 -15.01
N ALA A 149 -10.05 4.13 -15.96
CA ALA A 149 -8.66 4.34 -16.34
C ALA A 149 -7.85 4.96 -15.17
N GLU A 150 -8.43 5.94 -14.47
CA GLU A 150 -7.83 6.53 -13.27
C GLU A 150 -7.70 5.50 -12.13
N ALA A 151 -8.74 4.68 -11.92
CA ALA A 151 -8.68 3.60 -10.94
C ALA A 151 -7.55 2.59 -11.27
N MET A 152 -7.38 2.22 -12.55
CA MET A 152 -6.30 1.35 -13.00
C MET A 152 -4.92 1.97 -12.79
N GLN A 153 -4.75 3.28 -13.04
CA GLN A 153 -3.50 3.99 -12.76
C GLN A 153 -3.19 4.05 -11.26
N ALA A 154 -4.21 4.28 -10.42
CA ALA A 154 -4.05 4.24 -8.97
C ALA A 154 -3.64 2.85 -8.47
N MET A 155 -4.23 1.79 -9.03
CA MET A 155 -3.83 0.40 -8.73
C MET A 155 -2.40 0.08 -9.19
N GLN A 156 -1.97 0.61 -10.34
CA GLN A 156 -0.58 0.49 -10.81
C GLN A 156 0.40 1.17 -9.86
N ALA A 157 0.07 2.38 -9.37
CA ALA A 157 0.88 3.06 -8.36
C ALA A 157 0.99 2.24 -7.07
N GLN A 158 -0.11 1.62 -6.62
CA GLN A 158 -0.09 0.73 -5.46
C GLN A 158 0.77 -0.53 -5.70
N ALA A 159 0.68 -1.15 -6.88
CA ALA A 159 1.50 -2.31 -7.23
C ALA A 159 3.01 -1.95 -7.26
N ALA A 160 3.35 -0.76 -7.78
CA ALA A 160 4.73 -0.26 -7.78
C ALA A 160 5.27 -0.05 -6.36
N VAL A 161 4.46 0.56 -5.48
CA VAL A 161 4.82 0.80 -4.07
C VAL A 161 4.90 -0.49 -3.25
N LEU A 162 4.16 -1.53 -3.64
CA LEU A 162 4.25 -2.85 -3.03
C LEU A 162 5.32 -3.75 -3.66
N GLU A 163 6.02 -3.25 -4.69
CA GLU A 163 7.08 -3.95 -5.43
C GLU A 163 6.58 -5.24 -6.11
N ILE A 164 5.38 -5.18 -6.70
CA ILE A 164 4.71 -6.32 -7.34
C ILE A 164 4.49 -6.04 -8.83
N ASP A 165 4.97 -6.94 -9.67
CA ASP A 165 4.58 -6.97 -11.09
C ASP A 165 3.15 -7.50 -11.25
N ALA A 166 2.23 -6.58 -11.54
CA ALA A 166 0.83 -6.88 -11.84
C ALA A 166 0.47 -6.58 -13.30
N SER A 167 1.45 -6.45 -14.20
CA SER A 167 1.26 -6.13 -15.63
C SER A 167 0.23 -7.03 -16.31
N LYS A 168 0.29 -8.34 -16.08
CA LYS A 168 -0.68 -9.31 -16.62
C LYS A 168 -2.11 -9.08 -16.12
N LYS A 169 -2.27 -8.66 -14.86
CA LYS A 169 -3.59 -8.38 -14.27
C LYS A 169 -4.19 -7.12 -14.90
N PHE A 170 -3.39 -6.06 -15.05
CA PHE A 170 -3.82 -4.83 -15.71
C PHE A 170 -4.10 -5.03 -17.20
N ALA A 171 -3.30 -5.85 -17.90
CA ALA A 171 -3.57 -6.24 -19.28
C ALA A 171 -4.92 -6.96 -19.39
N LYS A 172 -5.25 -7.85 -18.44
CA LYS A 172 -6.55 -8.54 -18.44
C LYS A 172 -7.72 -7.60 -18.19
N MET A 173 -7.54 -6.60 -17.32
CA MET A 173 -8.55 -5.55 -17.13
C MET A 173 -8.79 -4.78 -18.43
N GLN A 174 -7.72 -4.35 -19.11
CA GLN A 174 -7.83 -3.63 -20.38
C GLN A 174 -8.48 -4.49 -21.48
N GLU A 175 -8.04 -5.74 -21.63
CA GLU A 175 -8.64 -6.71 -22.57
C GLU A 175 -10.15 -6.84 -22.36
N THR A 176 -10.61 -6.83 -21.11
CA THR A 176 -12.02 -6.92 -20.77
C THR A 176 -12.78 -5.65 -21.17
N LEU A 177 -12.21 -4.46 -20.90
CA LEU A 177 -12.78 -3.19 -21.33
C LEU A 177 -12.88 -3.09 -22.85
N ASP A 178 -11.83 -3.49 -23.56
CA ASP A 178 -11.78 -3.51 -25.02
C ASP A 178 -12.85 -4.46 -25.59
N SER A 179 -13.02 -5.64 -24.97
CA SER A 179 -14.06 -6.60 -25.36
C SER A 179 -15.48 -6.03 -25.18
N ILE A 180 -15.74 -5.34 -24.07
CA ILE A 180 -17.03 -4.67 -23.82
C ILE A 180 -17.25 -3.56 -24.85
N ALA A 181 -16.23 -2.73 -25.09
CA ALA A 181 -16.30 -1.63 -26.05
C ALA A 181 -16.61 -2.11 -27.47
N GLU A 182 -15.94 -3.18 -27.92
CA GLU A 182 -16.16 -3.76 -29.25
C GLU A 182 -17.59 -4.30 -29.40
N ARG A 183 -18.08 -5.04 -28.39
CA ARG A 183 -19.45 -5.58 -28.39
C ARG A 183 -20.53 -4.49 -28.38
N LEU A 184 -20.23 -3.31 -27.85
CA LEU A 184 -21.17 -2.20 -27.72
C LEU A 184 -21.03 -1.11 -28.79
N LYS A 185 -20.04 -1.21 -29.70
CA LYS A 185 -19.66 -0.16 -30.66
C LYS A 185 -20.84 0.42 -31.46
N ASN A 186 -21.79 -0.41 -31.84
CA ASN A 186 -22.97 -0.02 -32.62
C ASN A 186 -24.29 -0.20 -31.85
N VAL A 187 -24.22 -0.40 -30.53
CA VAL A 187 -25.39 -0.59 -29.67
C VAL A 187 -25.82 0.75 -29.10
N LYS A 188 -27.06 1.16 -29.35
CA LYS A 188 -27.63 2.36 -28.75
C LYS A 188 -27.63 2.23 -27.22
N LYS A 189 -27.01 3.18 -26.53
CA LYS A 189 -26.99 3.24 -25.06
C LYS A 189 -28.42 3.28 -24.51
N LYS A 190 -28.66 2.49 -23.46
CA LYS A 190 -29.93 2.53 -22.72
C LYS A 190 -29.89 3.71 -21.76
N LYS A 191 -31.01 4.44 -21.64
CA LYS A 191 -31.19 5.44 -20.59
C LYS A 191 -31.33 4.68 -19.26
N GLY A 192 -30.46 5.00 -18.32
CA GLY A 192 -30.43 4.39 -16.99
C GLY A 192 -29.95 5.41 -15.98
N VAL A 193 -30.21 5.12 -14.71
CA VAL A 193 -29.71 5.88 -13.56
C VAL A 193 -29.37 4.87 -12.46
N GLU A 194 -28.32 5.16 -11.72
CA GLU A 194 -27.93 4.40 -10.54
C GLU A 194 -28.32 5.21 -9.30
N LEU A 195 -28.94 4.55 -8.31
CA LEU A 195 -29.49 5.20 -7.12
C LEU A 195 -28.63 4.84 -5.91
N PHE A 196 -28.18 5.86 -5.20
CA PHE A 196 -27.42 5.74 -3.97
C PHE A 196 -28.17 6.38 -2.81
N HIS A 197 -27.75 6.06 -1.59
CA HIS A 197 -28.20 6.79 -0.41
C HIS A 197 -27.71 8.24 -0.50
N LYS A 198 -28.47 9.16 0.10
CA LYS A 198 -28.05 10.55 0.21
C LYS A 198 -26.88 10.61 1.21
N ALA A 199 -25.75 11.16 0.77
CA ALA A 199 -24.60 11.44 1.61
C ALA A 199 -24.92 12.49 2.69
#